data_AF-A0A7S2R7R4-F1
#
_entry.id   AF-A0A7S2R7R4-F1
#
_cell.length_a   1.000
_cell.length_b   1.000
_cell.length_c   1.000
_cell.angle_alpha   90.00
_cell.angle_beta   90.00
_cell.angle_gamma   90.00
#
_symmetry.space_group_name_H-M   'P 1'
#
loop_
_entity.id
_entity.type
_entity.pdbx_description
1 polymer ?
#
loop_
_entity_poly.entity_id
_entity_poly.type
_entity_poly.pdbx_seq_one_letter_code
_entity_poly.pdbx_strand_id
1 'polypeptide(L)'
;NDKEINEDFYLFLENFFQLHENTLLKKSDDNSDQLTLKRPFFFSGESHAGHYIPSLMSYIHSKNNADATILMPLSGAAIGNGWVDPYYQYSASEVAYGAGLI
;
A
#
# COMPACT_ATOMS: atom_id res chain seq x y z
N ASN A 1 15.64 4.48 -1.02
CA ASN A 1 15.66 3.19 -1.75
C ASN A 1 14.30 2.55 -1.54
N ASP A 2 13.57 2.15 -2.59
CA ASP A 2 12.19 1.63 -2.45
C ASP A 2 12.12 0.35 -1.62
N LYS A 3 13.15 -0.49 -1.70
CA LYS A 3 13.22 -1.73 -0.91
C LYS A 3 13.17 -1.44 0.58
N GLU A 4 14.00 -0.51 1.04
CA GLU A 4 14.12 -0.12 2.45
C GLU A 4 12.81 0.50 2.96
N ILE A 5 12.19 1.38 2.15
CA ILE A 5 10.89 1.97 2.47
C ILE A 5 9.81 0.89 2.61
N ASN A 6 9.80 -0.10 1.71
CA ASN A 6 8.84 -1.19 1.76
C ASN A 6 9.06 -2.09 2.98
N GLU A 7 10.31 -2.40 3.31
CA GLU A 7 10.68 -3.20 4.49
C GLU A 7 10.27 -2.50 5.79
N ASP A 8 10.63 -1.22 5.95
CA ASP A 8 10.32 -0.45 7.14
C ASP A 8 8.81 -0.23 7.32
N PHE A 9 8.09 0.08 6.25
CA PHE A 9 6.65 0.27 6.32
C PHE A 9 5.91 -1.05 6.61
N TYR A 10 6.37 -2.16 6.03
CA TYR A 10 5.84 -3.47 6.35
C TYR A 10 6.06 -3.82 7.82
N LEU A 11 7.26 -3.58 8.37
CA LEU A 11 7.56 -3.76 9.79
C LEU A 11 6.69 -2.87 10.68
N PHE A 12 6.45 -1.62 10.29
CA PHE A 12 5.51 -0.75 10.98
C PHE A 12 4.12 -1.37 11.04
N LEU A 13 3.60 -1.87 9.92
CA LEU A 13 2.27 -2.50 9.88
C LEU A 13 2.19 -3.75 10.76
N GLU A 14 3.19 -4.64 10.70
CA GLU A 14 3.22 -5.83 11.55
C GLU A 14 3.15 -5.46 13.03
N ASN A 15 4.02 -4.55 13.48
CA ASN A 15 4.04 -4.12 14.87
C ASN A 15 2.76 -3.38 15.26
N PHE A 16 2.20 -2.55 14.37
CA PHE A 16 0.95 -1.85 14.60
C PHE A 16 -0.23 -2.83 14.78
N PHE A 17 -0.34 -3.82 13.88
CA PHE A 17 -1.41 -4.81 13.97
C PHE A 17 -1.26 -5.75 15.16
N GLN A 18 -0.03 -6.15 15.51
CA GLN A 18 0.24 -6.90 16.75
C GLN A 18 -0.14 -6.10 18.00
N LEU A 19 0.26 -4.83 18.09
CA LEU A 19 -0.09 -3.95 19.21
C LEU A 19 -1.62 -3.83 19.39
N HIS A 20 -2.37 -3.91 18.30
CA HIS A 20 -3.82 -3.79 18.26
C HIS A 20 -4.54 -5.11 17.95
N GLU A 21 -3.91 -6.26 18.25
CA GLU A 21 -4.40 -7.60 17.88
C GLU A 21 -5.86 -7.82 18.30
N ASN A 22 -6.19 -7.55 19.56
CA ASN A 22 -7.52 -7.73 20.12
C ASN A 22 -8.62 -6.98 19.33
N THR A 23 -8.26 -5.86 18.71
CA THR A 23 -9.19 -5.00 17.97
C THR A 23 -9.17 -5.24 16.47
N LEU A 24 -8.01 -5.46 15.86
CA LEU A 24 -7.83 -5.46 14.40
C LEU A 24 -7.61 -6.85 13.81
N LEU A 25 -7.21 -7.85 14.61
CA LEU A 25 -6.84 -9.18 14.14
C LEU A 25 -7.82 -10.27 14.61
N LYS A 26 -8.07 -11.23 13.72
CA LYS A 26 -8.79 -12.49 14.02
C LYS A 26 -7.92 -13.66 13.58
N LYS A 27 -8.23 -14.86 14.07
CA LYS A 27 -7.68 -16.09 13.47
C LYS A 27 -8.18 -16.25 12.04
N SER A 28 -7.32 -16.78 11.17
CA SER A 28 -7.67 -17.18 9.82
C SER A 28 -8.74 -18.27 9.86
N ASP A 29 -9.57 -18.31 8.81
CA ASP A 29 -10.69 -19.24 8.71
C ASP A 29 -10.24 -20.65 8.23
N ASP A 30 -8.95 -20.81 7.89
CA ASP A 30 -8.36 -22.02 7.27
C ASP A 30 -7.80 -23.06 8.27
N ASN A 31 -8.28 -23.06 9.52
CA ASN A 31 -7.78 -23.88 10.63
C ASN A 31 -6.27 -23.72 10.92
N SER A 32 -5.61 -22.70 10.36
CA SER A 32 -4.27 -22.30 10.76
C SER A 32 -4.32 -21.38 11.98
N ASP A 33 -3.25 -21.35 12.77
CA ASP A 33 -3.06 -20.35 13.83
C ASP A 33 -2.61 -18.98 13.29
N GLN A 34 -2.70 -18.75 11.98
CA GLN A 34 -2.34 -17.48 11.35
C GLN A 34 -3.36 -16.40 11.70
N LEU A 35 -2.86 -15.18 11.97
CA LEU A 35 -3.70 -14.01 12.20
C LEU A 35 -3.99 -13.29 10.89
N THR A 36 -5.19 -12.74 10.76
CA THR A 36 -5.62 -11.94 9.60
C THR A 36 -6.46 -10.75 10.04
N LEU A 37 -6.60 -9.75 9.17
CA LEU A 37 -7.34 -8.52 9.46
C LEU A 37 -8.86 -8.79 9.58
N LYS A 38 -9.50 -8.22 10.60
CA LYS A 38 -10.97 -8.30 10.79
C LYS A 38 -11.77 -7.52 9.76
N ARG A 39 -11.13 -6.56 9.08
CA ARG A 39 -11.79 -5.62 8.16
C ARG A 39 -11.00 -5.53 6.85
N PRO A 40 -11.67 -5.17 5.75
CA PRO A 40 -11.00 -4.84 4.50
C PRO A 40 -9.91 -3.78 4.70
N PHE A 41 -8.76 -3.98 4.07
CA PHE A 41 -7.58 -3.15 4.23
C PHE A 41 -7.25 -2.42 2.93
N PHE A 42 -7.18 -1.09 3.01
CA PHE A 42 -7.03 -0.21 1.86
C PHE A 42 -5.86 0.75 2.06
N PHE A 43 -5.23 1.12 0.95
CA PHE A 43 -4.25 2.19 0.91
C PHE A 43 -4.86 3.46 0.34
N SER A 44 -4.48 4.61 0.87
CA SER A 44 -4.82 5.89 0.27
C SER A 44 -3.66 6.87 0.41
N GLY A 45 -3.50 7.74 -0.58
CA GLY A 45 -2.50 8.79 -0.53
C GLY A 45 -2.57 9.69 -1.76
N GLU A 46 -1.68 10.68 -1.81
CA GLU A 46 -1.62 11.63 -2.92
C GLU A 46 -0.19 11.90 -3.37
N SER A 47 -0.03 12.58 -4.51
CA SER A 47 1.27 13.06 -4.99
C SER A 47 2.27 11.90 -5.14
N HIS A 48 3.41 11.94 -4.46
CA HIS A 48 4.42 10.90 -4.54
C HIS A 48 3.96 9.53 -3.98
N ALA A 49 2.80 9.46 -3.31
CA ALA A 49 2.17 8.19 -2.98
C ALA A 49 1.79 7.35 -4.22
N GLY A 50 1.70 7.98 -5.41
CA GLY A 50 1.59 7.27 -6.67
C GLY A 50 2.75 6.29 -6.95
N HIS A 51 3.92 6.56 -6.39
CA HIS A 51 5.08 5.67 -6.43
C HIS A 51 5.03 4.66 -5.27
N TYR A 52 4.76 5.14 -4.05
CA TYR A 52 4.82 4.30 -2.85
C TYR A 52 3.72 3.25 -2.77
N ILE A 53 2.46 3.61 -3.03
CA ILE A 53 1.32 2.71 -2.80
C ILE A 53 1.43 1.44 -3.67
N PRO A 54 1.68 1.52 -4.99
CA PRO A 54 1.87 0.31 -5.80
C PRO A 54 3.05 -0.54 -5.33
N SER A 55 4.17 0.10 -4.96
CA SER A 55 5.38 -0.58 -4.47
C SER A 55 5.11 -1.34 -3.16
N LEU A 56 4.46 -0.68 -2.19
CA LEU A 56 4.09 -1.25 -0.90
C LEU A 56 3.08 -2.40 -1.04
N MET A 57 2.04 -2.22 -1.86
CA MET A 57 1.04 -3.24 -2.11
C MET A 57 1.65 -4.48 -2.76
N SER A 58 2.56 -4.30 -3.73
CA SER A 58 3.30 -5.42 -4.34
C SER A 58 4.14 -6.17 -3.31
N TYR A 59 4.85 -5.44 -2.44
CA TYR A 59 5.65 -6.03 -1.36
C TYR A 59 4.78 -6.84 -0.38
N ILE A 60 3.69 -6.26 0.13
CA ILE A 60 2.76 -6.95 1.04
C ILE A 60 2.16 -8.19 0.37
N HIS A 61 1.77 -8.10 -0.91
CA HIS A 61 1.25 -9.25 -1.64
C HIS A 61 2.27 -10.39 -1.73
N SER A 62 3.54 -10.07 -2.00
CA SER A 62 4.62 -11.07 -2.01
C SER A 62 4.82 -11.73 -0.64
N LYS A 63 4.70 -10.97 0.45
CA LYS A 63 4.84 -11.47 1.82
C LYS A 63 3.69 -12.39 2.21
N ASN A 64 2.46 -12.01 1.87
CA ASN A 64 1.28 -12.83 2.08
C ASN A 64 1.37 -14.21 1.38
N ASN A 65 2.03 -14.29 0.21
CA ASN A 65 2.18 -15.54 -0.53
C ASN A 65 3.35 -16.44 -0.08
N ALA A 66 4.23 -15.93 0.79
CA ALA A 66 5.40 -16.67 1.26
C ALA A 66 5.11 -17.39 2.59
N ASP A 67 5.20 -16.66 3.70
CA ASP A 67 4.92 -17.16 5.05
C ASP A 67 4.74 -15.96 6.00
N ALA A 68 3.59 -15.29 5.91
CA ALA A 68 3.31 -14.10 6.71
C ALA A 68 2.78 -14.48 8.10
N THR A 69 3.38 -13.90 9.15
CA THR A 69 2.87 -14.02 10.53
C THR A 69 1.45 -13.45 10.65
N ILE A 70 1.21 -12.31 9.99
CA ILE A 70 -0.10 -11.67 9.87
C ILE A 70 -0.43 -11.56 8.38
N LEU A 71 -1.48 -12.24 7.96
CA LEU A 71 -2.02 -12.10 6.61
C LEU A 71 -2.71 -10.73 6.49
N MET A 72 -2.22 -9.89 5.56
CA MET A 72 -2.75 -8.55 5.31
C MET A 72 -3.44 -8.49 3.93
N PRO A 73 -4.70 -8.96 3.82
CA PRO A 73 -5.41 -9.03 2.54
C PRO A 73 -5.72 -7.63 1.99
N LEU A 74 -5.02 -7.26 0.91
CA LEU A 74 -5.18 -5.97 0.24
C LEU A 74 -6.53 -5.93 -0.50
N SER A 75 -7.39 -4.99 -0.13
CA SER A 75 -8.73 -4.82 -0.70
C SER A 75 -8.80 -3.76 -1.80
N GLY A 76 -7.81 -2.87 -1.87
CA GLY A 76 -7.71 -1.86 -2.93
C GLY A 76 -6.92 -0.62 -2.51
N ALA A 77 -6.84 0.37 -3.40
CA ALA A 77 -6.22 1.65 -3.11
C ALA A 77 -6.88 2.84 -3.82
N ALA A 78 -6.72 4.03 -3.24
CA ALA A 78 -7.11 5.31 -3.84
C ALA A 78 -5.92 6.27 -3.87
N ILE A 79 -5.55 6.76 -5.06
CA ILE A 79 -4.38 7.64 -5.24
C ILE A 79 -4.83 8.95 -5.89
N GLY A 80 -4.72 10.06 -5.15
CA GLY A 80 -5.06 11.40 -5.63
C GLY A 80 -3.86 12.06 -6.33
N ASN A 81 -4.04 12.55 -7.56
CA ASN A 81 -3.00 13.31 -8.30
C ASN A 81 -1.60 12.66 -8.22
N GLY A 82 -1.55 11.34 -8.29
CA GLY A 82 -0.34 10.57 -8.00
C GLY A 82 0.72 10.68 -9.09
N TRP A 83 1.99 10.68 -8.71
CA TRP A 83 3.11 10.45 -9.64
C TRP A 83 3.34 8.94 -9.77
N VAL A 84 2.82 8.33 -10.83
CA VAL A 84 2.72 6.87 -11.04
C VAL A 84 3.52 6.42 -12.25
N ASP A 85 3.36 7.11 -13.38
CA ASP A 85 4.10 6.87 -14.61
C ASP A 85 4.65 8.19 -15.16
N PRO A 86 5.92 8.51 -14.88
CA PRO A 86 6.50 9.79 -15.26
C PRO A 86 6.43 10.01 -16.78
N TYR A 87 6.64 8.97 -17.59
CA TYR A 87 6.72 9.10 -19.05
C TYR A 87 5.43 9.69 -19.63
N TYR A 88 4.27 9.22 -19.19
CA TYR A 88 2.98 9.73 -19.66
C TYR A 88 2.51 10.98 -18.92
N GLN A 89 3.07 11.29 -17.75
CA GLN A 89 2.65 12.43 -16.92
C GLN A 89 3.44 13.72 -17.18
N TYR A 90 4.54 13.66 -17.94
CA TYR A 90 5.38 14.83 -18.20
C TYR A 90 4.85 15.80 -19.27
N SER A 91 3.62 15.66 -19.77
CA SER A 91 2.98 16.63 -20.69
C SER A 91 2.46 17.91 -20.00
N ALA A 92 3.10 18.33 -18.90
CA ALA A 92 2.70 19.49 -18.12
C ALA A 92 2.67 20.80 -18.94
N SER A 93 3.48 20.90 -19.99
CA SER A 93 3.49 22.03 -20.93
C SER A 93 2.19 22.15 -21.73
N GLU A 94 1.59 21.05 -22.16
CA GLU A 94 0.33 21.06 -22.91
C GLU A 94 -0.84 21.50 -22.02
N VAL A 95 -0.85 21.01 -20.77
CA VAL A 95 -1.84 21.43 -19.76
C VAL A 95 -1.69 22.91 -19.42
N ALA A 96 -0.45 23.39 -19.23
CA ALA A 96 -0.18 24.79 -18.93
C ALA A 96 -0.57 25.72 -20.09
N TYR A 97 -0.26 25.34 -21.34
CA TYR A 97 -0.69 26.09 -22.53
C TYR A 97 -2.21 26.13 -22.66
N GLY A 98 -2.88 24.98 -22.51
CA GLY A 98 -4.35 24.90 -22.53
C GLY A 98 -5.03 25.72 -21.43
N ALA A 99 -4.36 25.91 -20.29
CA ALA A 99 -4.83 26.74 -19.19
C ALA A 99 -4.46 28.23 -19.33
N GLY A 100 -3.73 28.63 -20.38
CA GLY A 100 -3.27 30.01 -20.58
C GLY A 100 -2.19 30.46 -19.59
N LEU A 101 -1.46 29.52 -18.99
CA LEU A 101 -0.37 29.80 -18.06
C LEU A 101 0.97 30.04 -18.79
N ILE A 102 1.09 29.54 -20.02
CA ILE A 102 2.24 29.74 -20.95
C ILE A 102 1.77 29.86 -22.39
#